data_AF-A0A957YUF7-F1
#
_entry.id   AF-A0A957YUF7-F1
#
_cell.length_a   1.000
_cell.length_b   1.000
_cell.length_c   1.000
_cell.angle_alpha   90.00
_cell.angle_beta   90.00
_cell.angle_gamma   90.00
#
_symmetry.space_group_name_H-M   'P 1'
#
loop_
_entity.id
_entity.type
_entity.pdbx_description
1 polymer ?
#
loop_
_entity_poly.entity_id
_entity_poly.type
_entity_poly.pdbx_seq_one_letter_code
_entity_poly.pdbx_strand_id
1 'polypeptide(L)' 'MDGVKPNDMIPDLYAEPAWDVARLFPAQGAWTEEDYLNLETNHLVEFSHGRIELLPMPSLTHQLIVGYLHVLF' A
#
# COMPACT_ATOMS: atom_id res chain seq x y z
N MET A 1 0.57 -15.56 33.07
CA MET A 1 1.52 -14.49 32.69
C MET A 1 2.53 -15.17 31.79
N ASP A 2 2.22 -15.23 30.51
CA ASP A 2 3.07 -15.92 29.53
C ASP A 2 4.07 -14.91 28.96
N GLY A 3 5.34 -15.32 28.97
CA GLY A 3 6.49 -14.47 28.68
C GLY A 3 6.55 -14.02 27.23
N VAL A 4 6.10 -12.79 26.99
CA VAL A 4 6.47 -11.99 25.82
C VAL A 4 7.99 -11.98 25.74
N LYS A 5 8.55 -12.52 24.65
CA LYS A 5 9.99 -12.57 24.49
C LYS A 5 10.48 -11.16 24.13
N PRO A 6 11.70 -10.77 24.53
CA PRO A 6 12.24 -9.43 24.25
C PRO A 6 12.21 -9.03 22.77
N ASN A 7 12.15 -10.01 21.86
CA ASN A 7 12.11 -9.81 20.41
C ASN A 7 10.71 -9.48 19.85
N ASP A 8 9.66 -9.53 20.67
CA ASP A 8 8.28 -9.22 20.25
C ASP A 8 8.00 -7.70 20.22
N MET A 9 8.93 -6.86 20.72
CA MET A 9 8.75 -5.41 20.86
C MET A 9 9.45 -4.56 19.78
N ILE A 10 10.22 -5.18 18.87
CA ILE A 10 10.87 -4.49 17.75
C ILE A 10 10.45 -5.23 16.48
N PRO A 11 9.72 -4.58 15.55
CA PRO A 11 9.51 -5.16 14.23
C PRO A 11 10.87 -5.51 13.67
N ASP A 12 11.07 -6.74 13.20
CA ASP A 12 12.33 -7.12 12.57
C ASP A 12 12.55 -6.18 11.38
N LEU A 13 13.47 -5.23 11.57
CA LEU A 13 13.80 -4.18 10.59
C LEU A 13 14.40 -4.78 9.31
N TYR A 14 14.70 -6.09 9.32
CA TYR A 14 15.22 -6.86 8.20
C TYR A 14 14.19 -7.87 7.65
N ALA A 15 12.95 -7.88 8.13
CA ALA A 15 11.91 -8.74 7.57
C ALA A 15 11.66 -8.35 6.11
N GLU A 16 11.92 -9.28 5.19
CA GLU A 16 11.60 -9.08 3.79
C GLU A 16 10.09 -9.20 3.56
N PRO A 17 9.51 -8.38 2.66
CA PRO A 17 8.12 -8.56 2.24
C PRO A 17 7.89 -9.95 1.63
N ALA A 18 6.67 -10.46 1.74
CA ALA A 18 6.25 -11.72 1.12
C ALA A 18 6.07 -11.57 -0.41
N TRP A 19 7.16 -11.35 -1.15
CA TRP A 19 7.16 -11.01 -2.58
C TRP A 19 6.46 -12.04 -3.47
N ASP A 20 6.41 -13.32 -3.07
CA ASP A 20 5.71 -14.36 -3.84
C ASP A 20 4.21 -14.07 -4.03
N VAL A 21 3.59 -13.29 -3.12
CA VAL A 21 2.20 -12.83 -3.25
C VAL A 21 1.99 -12.04 -4.55
N ALA A 22 2.99 -11.28 -5.01
CA ALA A 22 2.89 -10.50 -6.25
C ALA A 22 2.66 -11.37 -7.50
N ARG A 23 3.03 -12.67 -7.44
CA ARG A 23 2.81 -13.62 -8.56
C ARG A 23 1.37 -14.07 -8.71
N LEU A 24 0.49 -13.76 -7.75
CA LEU A 24 -0.94 -14.05 -7.82
C LEU A 24 -1.70 -13.04 -8.72
N PHE A 25 -1.04 -11.96 -9.14
CA PHE A 25 -1.62 -10.89 -9.92
C PHE A 25 -0.99 -10.82 -11.33
N PRO A 26 -1.63 -10.11 -12.28
CA PRO A 26 -1.04 -9.89 -13.59
C PRO A 26 0.37 -9.27 -13.52
N ALA A 27 1.21 -9.61 -14.50
CA ALA A 27 2.49 -8.94 -14.67
C ALA A 27 2.29 -7.47 -15.06
N GLN A 28 3.25 -6.60 -14.71
CA GLN A 28 3.26 -5.21 -15.17
C GLN A 28 3.18 -5.15 -16.71
N GLY A 29 2.32 -4.29 -17.25
CA GLY A 29 1.99 -4.22 -18.68
C GLY A 29 0.88 -5.16 -19.14
N ALA A 30 0.48 -6.15 -18.33
CA ALA A 30 -0.64 -7.04 -18.60
C ALA A 30 -1.91 -6.71 -17.80
N TRP A 31 -1.84 -5.76 -16.87
CA TRP A 31 -3.00 -5.26 -16.15
C TRP A 31 -3.95 -4.56 -17.11
N THR A 32 -5.22 -4.92 -17.03
CA THR A 32 -6.31 -4.15 -17.63
C THR A 32 -6.84 -3.13 -16.62
N GLU A 33 -7.60 -2.15 -17.11
CA GLU A 33 -8.33 -1.23 -16.24
C GLU A 33 -9.36 -1.98 -15.38
N GLU A 34 -9.99 -3.03 -15.92
CA GLU A 34 -10.93 -3.87 -15.18
C GLU A 34 -10.24 -4.64 -14.05
N ASP A 35 -9.05 -5.20 -14.27
CA ASP A 35 -8.27 -5.85 -13.20
C ASP A 35 -7.93 -4.87 -12.07
N TYR A 36 -7.55 -3.63 -12.41
CA TYR A 36 -7.26 -2.58 -11.44
C TYR A 36 -8.50 -2.17 -10.64
N LEU A 37 -9.64 -1.94 -11.30
CA LEU A 37 -10.87 -1.53 -10.63
C LEU A 37 -11.45 -2.63 -9.73
N ASN A 38 -11.16 -3.91 -10.02
CA ASN A 38 -11.54 -5.05 -9.19
C ASN A 38 -10.50 -5.38 -8.10
N LEU A 39 -9.39 -4.66 -8.00
CA LEU A 39 -8.36 -4.91 -6.99
C LEU A 39 -8.84 -4.49 -5.60
N GLU A 40 -9.21 -5.46 -4.77
CA GLU A 40 -9.60 -5.22 -3.38
C GLU A 40 -8.37 -5.07 -2.47
N THR A 41 -8.11 -3.84 -2.00
CA THR A 41 -6.99 -3.55 -1.10
C THR A 41 -7.26 -2.31 -0.24
N ASN A 42 -6.60 -2.25 0.93
CA ASN A 42 -6.59 -1.07 1.80
C ASN A 42 -5.37 -0.16 1.55
N HIS A 43 -4.58 -0.46 0.52
CA HIS A 43 -3.46 0.37 0.10
C HIS A 43 -3.89 1.36 -0.98
N LEU A 44 -3.19 2.49 -1.03
CA LEU A 44 -3.33 3.42 -2.15
C LEU A 44 -2.58 2.85 -3.35
N VAL A 45 -3.30 2.69 -4.46
CA VAL A 45 -2.78 2.12 -5.69
C VAL A 45 -3.19 3.02 -6.85
N GLU A 46 -2.27 3.24 -7.78
CA GLU A 46 -2.52 3.93 -9.05
C GLU A 46 -2.27 2.97 -10.23
N PHE A 47 -3.09 3.11 -11.28
CA PHE A 47 -2.88 2.43 -12.55
C PHE A 47 -2.54 3.44 -13.64
N SER A 48 -1.32 3.36 -14.18
CA SER A 48 -0.80 4.28 -15.18
C SER A 48 0.00 3.54 -16.25
N HIS A 49 -0.32 3.76 -17.53
CA HIS A 49 0.38 3.16 -18.67
C HIS A 49 0.54 1.62 -18.59
N GLY A 50 -0.50 0.92 -18.14
CA GLY A 50 -0.45 -0.54 -17.99
C GLY A 50 0.29 -1.00 -16.73
N ARG A 51 0.60 -0.09 -15.80
CA ARG A 51 1.38 -0.39 -14.61
C ARG A 51 0.64 -0.06 -13.31
N ILE A 52 0.80 -0.92 -12.33
CA ILE A 52 0.33 -0.73 -10.96
C ILE A 52 1.44 -0.14 -10.10
N GLU A 53 1.15 0.97 -9.41
CA GLU A 53 2.04 1.64 -8.47
C GLU A 53 1.41 1.67 -7.08
N LEU A 54 2.15 1.18 -6.08
CA LEU A 54 1.77 1.27 -4.67
C LEU A 54 2.27 2.60 -4.10
N LEU A 55 1.34 3.43 -3.66
CA LEU A 55 1.67 4.73 -3.09
C LEU A 55 1.94 4.62 -1.60
N PRO A 56 2.85 5.44 -1.04
CA PRO A 56 3.02 5.54 0.39
C PRO A 56 1.72 6.02 1.04
N MET A 57 1.45 5.54 2.25
CA MET A 57 0.32 6.05 3.02
C MET A 57 0.55 7.53 3.33
N PRO A 58 -0.47 8.39 3.12
CA PRO A 58 -0.34 9.82 3.33
C PRO A 58 -0.05 10.10 4.80
N SER A 59 0.88 11.02 5.05
CA SER A 59 1.17 11.48 6.40
C SER A 59 0.02 12.31 6.96
N LEU A 60 0.02 12.51 8.28
CA LEU A 60 -0.90 13.45 8.92
C LEU A 60 -0.83 14.85 8.29
N THR A 61 0.38 15.34 7.99
CA THR A 61 0.58 16.65 7.35
C THR A 61 -0.03 16.69 5.95
N HIS A 62 0.12 15.63 5.15
CA HIS A 62 -0.53 15.55 3.84
C HIS A 62 -2.05 15.69 3.97
N GLN A 63 -2.64 14.95 4.92
CA GLN A 63 -4.10 15.00 5.14
C GLN A 63 -4.58 16.36 5.65
N LEU A 64 -3.82 17.03 6.51
CA LEU A 64 -4.16 18.39 6.96
C LEU A 64 -4.16 19.39 5.82
N ILE A 65 -3.19 19.31 4.90
CA ILE A 65 -3.11 20.17 3.72
C ILE A 65 -4.31 19.92 2.79
N VAL A 66 -4.59 18.66 2.46
CA VAL A 66 -5.71 18.30 1.58
C VAL A 66 -7.05 18.71 2.20
N GLY A 67 -7.22 18.49 3.51
CA GLY A 67 -8.42 18.91 4.24
C GLY A 67 -8.63 20.42 4.22
N TYR A 68 -7.56 21.21 4.37
CA TYR A 68 -7.63 22.66 4.23
C TYR A 68 -8.06 23.08 2.82
N LEU A 69 -7.44 22.51 1.78
CA LEU A 69 -7.80 22.82 0.39
C LEU A 69 -9.24 22.44 0.07
N HIS A 70 -9.70 21.27 0.52
CA HIS A 70 -11.07 20.81 0.30
C HIS A 70 -12.13 21.72 0.92
N VAL A 71 -11.83 22.37 2.06
CA VAL A 71 -12.77 23.33 2.69
C VAL A 71 -12.76 24.69 1.98
N LEU A 72 -11.69 25.03 1.24
CA LEU A 72 -11.56 26.31 0.55
C LEU A 72 -12.24 26.38 -0.82
N PHE A 73 -12.50 25.24 -1.46
CA PHE A 73 -13.12 25.14 -2.80
C PHE A 73 -14.51 24.52 -2.71
#